data_AF-A0A842R8Q3-F1
#
_entry.id   AF-A0A842R8Q3-F1
#
_cell.length_a   1.000
_cell.length_b   1.000
_cell.length_c   1.000
_cell.angle_alpha   90.00
_cell.angle_beta   90.00
_cell.angle_gamma   90.00
#
_symmetry.space_group_name_H-M   'P 1'
#
loop_
_entity.id
_entity.type
_entity.pdbx_description
1 polymer ?
#
loop_
_entity_poly.entity_id
_entity_poly.type
_entity_poly.pdbx_seq_one_letter_code
_entity_poly.pdbx_strand_id
1 'polypeptide(L)'
;MDWNVGPVIVNHAVKVRIYPTAAQAELLAKTLGCKRWIWNHWLEERETYFHEHGNTTGFKYTSAKILKETRPWLKEPDSIALQQARRTSTPRTPVISRSWAGTRGSR
;
A
#
# COMPACT_ATOMS: atom_id res chain seq x y z
N MET A 1 -3.33 11.44 54.14
CA MET A 1 -4.11 11.43 52.87
C MET A 1 -3.12 11.71 51.78
N ASP A 2 -2.51 10.68 51.22
CA ASP A 2 -1.42 10.84 50.24
C ASP A 2 -1.74 9.98 49.03
N TRP A 3 -1.88 10.66 47.89
CA TRP A 3 -2.45 10.15 46.65
C TRP A 3 -1.45 9.33 45.85
N ASN A 4 -1.89 8.16 45.40
CA ASN A 4 -1.22 7.29 44.45
C ASN A 4 -0.99 8.03 43.10
N VAL A 5 0.22 8.56 42.88
CA VAL A 5 0.62 9.16 41.60
C VAL A 5 1.03 8.05 40.63
N GLY A 6 0.17 7.76 39.66
CA GLY A 6 0.47 6.81 38.58
C GLY A 6 1.66 7.28 37.70
N PRO A 7 2.29 6.36 36.95
CA PRO A 7 3.47 6.68 36.16
C PRO A 7 3.16 7.74 35.08
N VAL A 8 3.96 8.80 35.05
CA VAL A 8 3.89 9.84 34.02
C VAL A 8 4.51 9.30 32.73
N ILE A 9 3.68 9.10 31.70
CA ILE A 9 4.15 8.72 30.37
C ILE A 9 4.59 9.98 29.63
N VAL A 10 5.90 10.13 29.43
CA VAL A 10 6.49 11.25 28.69
C VAL A 10 6.77 10.79 27.26
N ASN A 11 6.17 11.47 26.28
CA ASN A 11 6.42 11.22 24.86
C ASN A 11 7.58 12.10 24.36
N HIS A 12 8.63 11.49 23.84
CA HIS A 12 9.75 12.18 23.21
C HIS A 12 9.62 12.15 21.69
N ALA A 13 9.85 13.28 21.03
CA ALA A 13 9.90 13.37 19.57
C ALA A 13 11.13 14.18 19.12
N VAL A 14 11.77 13.73 18.04
CA VAL A 14 12.94 14.38 17.44
C VAL A 14 12.64 14.71 15.98
N LYS A 15 12.93 15.94 15.57
CA LYS A 15 12.83 16.38 14.17
C LYS A 15 14.20 16.35 13.52
N VAL A 16 14.38 15.47 12.54
CA VAL A 16 15.65 15.33 11.80
C VAL A 16 15.37 15.52 10.30
N ARG A 17 16.28 16.20 9.60
CA ARG A 17 16.31 16.23 8.13
C ARG A 17 17.23 15.13 7.64
N ILE A 18 16.72 14.20 6.84
CA ILE A 18 17.49 13.10 6.26
C ILE A 18 17.73 13.42 4.79
N TYR A 19 19.00 13.42 4.38
CA TYR A 19 19.40 13.53 2.99
C TYR A 19 19.94 12.18 2.54
N PRO A 20 19.23 11.46 1.66
CA PRO A 20 19.63 10.13 1.26
C PRO A 20 20.93 10.16 0.45
N THR A 21 21.79 9.17 0.68
CA THR A 21 22.94 8.90 -0.20
C THR A 21 22.47 8.38 -1.55
N ALA A 22 23.35 8.35 -2.56
CA ALA A 22 22.99 7.85 -3.90
C ALA A 22 22.41 6.43 -3.87
N ALA A 23 23.03 5.51 -3.09
CA ALA A 23 22.52 4.16 -2.92
C ALA A 23 21.16 4.10 -2.22
N GLN A 24 20.91 4.98 -1.23
CA GLN A 24 19.62 5.07 -0.56
C GLN A 24 18.54 5.61 -1.50
N ALA A 25 18.87 6.61 -2.33
CA ALA A 25 17.95 7.15 -3.31
C ALA A 25 17.54 6.10 -4.35
N GLU A 26 18.49 5.27 -4.81
CA GLU A 26 18.19 4.15 -5.72
C GLU A 26 17.25 3.14 -5.05
N LEU A 27 17.53 2.75 -3.80
CA LEU A 27 16.68 1.83 -3.05
C LEU A 27 15.27 2.37 -2.82
N LEU A 28 15.15 3.68 -2.53
CA LEU A 28 13.86 4.36 -2.42
C LEU A 28 13.11 4.37 -3.75
N ALA A 29 13.78 4.68 -4.86
CA ALA A 29 13.18 4.67 -6.18
C ALA A 29 12.65 3.28 -6.55
N LYS A 30 13.44 2.22 -6.31
CA LYS A 30 13.02 0.82 -6.49
C LYS A 30 11.81 0.49 -5.61
N THR A 31 11.85 0.85 -4.33
CA THR A 31 10.77 0.56 -3.38
C THR A 31 9.46 1.25 -3.76
N LEU A 32 9.52 2.54 -4.10
CA LEU A 32 8.35 3.32 -4.52
C LEU A 32 7.81 2.85 -5.88
N GLY A 33 8.71 2.51 -6.82
CA GLY A 33 8.34 1.93 -8.11
C GLY A 33 7.60 0.61 -7.96
N CYS A 34 8.13 -0.31 -7.15
CA CYS A 34 7.49 -1.59 -6.86
C CYS A 34 6.13 -1.41 -6.17
N LYS A 35 6.04 -0.50 -5.19
CA LYS A 35 4.77 -0.18 -4.52
C LYS A 35 3.71 0.33 -5.51
N ARG A 36 4.09 1.26 -6.39
CA ARG A 36 3.19 1.81 -7.41
C ARG A 36 2.74 0.75 -8.40
N TRP A 37 3.65 -0.12 -8.83
CA TRP A 37 3.33 -1.21 -9.73
C TRP A 37 2.30 -2.17 -9.12
N ILE A 38 2.53 -2.62 -7.88
CA ILE A 38 1.61 -3.53 -7.18
C ILE A 38 0.22 -2.90 -7.02
N TRP A 39 0.17 -1.63 -6.64
CA TRP A 39 -1.09 -0.89 -6.55
C TRP A 39 -1.86 -0.94 -7.87
N ASN A 40 -1.18 -0.57 -8.97
CA ASN A 40 -1.79 -0.54 -10.29
C ASN A 40 -2.26 -1.93 -10.74
N HIS A 41 -1.46 -2.96 -10.47
CA HIS A 41 -1.80 -4.34 -10.80
C HIS A 41 -3.11 -4.79 -10.13
N TRP A 42 -3.27 -4.58 -8.83
CA TRP A 42 -4.53 -4.91 -8.16
C TRP A 42 -5.68 -3.98 -8.48
N LEU A 43 -5.41 -2.72 -8.84
CA LEU A 43 -6.44 -1.81 -9.32
C LEU A 43 -7.02 -2.31 -10.64
N GLU A 44 -6.16 -2.72 -11.57
CA GLU A 44 -6.53 -3.29 -12.86
C GLU A 44 -7.30 -4.61 -12.69
N GLU A 45 -6.80 -5.56 -11.91
CA GLU A 45 -7.52 -6.84 -11.64
C GLU A 45 -8.92 -6.63 -11.05
N ARG A 46 -9.11 -5.58 -10.25
CA ARG A 46 -10.42 -5.26 -9.67
C ARG A 46 -11.37 -4.65 -10.68
N GLU A 47 -10.84 -3.81 -11.55
CA GLU A 47 -11.61 -3.17 -12.59
C GLU A 47 -12.05 -4.20 -13.64
N THR A 48 -11.16 -5.10 -14.06
CA THR A 48 -11.53 -6.23 -14.94
C THR A 48 -12.59 -7.10 -14.29
N TYR A 49 -12.42 -7.46 -13.02
CA TYR A 49 -13.43 -8.23 -12.27
C TYR A 49 -14.80 -7.51 -12.23
N PHE A 50 -14.79 -6.19 -12.01
CA PHE A 50 -16.02 -5.39 -12.00
C PHE A 50 -16.68 -5.32 -13.38
N HIS A 51 -15.91 -5.18 -14.46
CA HIS A 51 -16.45 -5.20 -15.82
C HIS A 51 -17.06 -6.56 -16.19
N GLU A 52 -16.50 -7.65 -15.69
CA GLU A 52 -17.00 -9.01 -15.95
C GLU A 52 -18.23 -9.37 -15.10
N HIS A 53 -18.25 -9.01 -13.82
CA HIS A 53 -19.25 -9.48 -12.85
C HIS A 53 -20.27 -8.41 -12.44
N GLY A 54 -20.04 -7.14 -12.80
CA GLY A 54 -20.87 -5.99 -12.41
C GLY A 54 -20.79 -5.63 -10.92
N ASN A 55 -19.94 -6.30 -10.13
CA ASN A 55 -19.75 -6.04 -8.71
C ASN A 55 -18.30 -6.34 -8.27
N THR A 56 -17.94 -5.93 -7.05
CA THR A 56 -16.60 -6.15 -6.49
C THR A 56 -16.62 -6.95 -5.18
N THR A 57 -17.79 -7.41 -4.75
CA THR A 57 -18.01 -8.04 -3.43
C THR A 57 -17.32 -9.40 -3.29
N GLY A 58 -16.96 -10.06 -4.39
CA GLY A 58 -16.26 -11.35 -4.42
C GLY A 58 -14.77 -11.29 -4.73
N PHE A 59 -14.21 -10.09 -4.99
CA PHE A 59 -12.81 -9.98 -5.42
C PHE A 59 -11.84 -10.35 -4.30
N LYS A 60 -10.98 -11.34 -4.56
CA LYS A 60 -9.92 -11.78 -3.64
C LYS A 60 -8.57 -11.40 -4.21
N TYR A 61 -7.81 -10.62 -3.44
CA TYR A 61 -6.43 -10.27 -3.82
C TYR A 61 -5.55 -11.51 -3.84
N THR A 62 -4.81 -11.70 -4.93
CA THR A 62 -3.69 -12.64 -4.97
C THR A 62 -2.66 -12.27 -3.92
N SER A 63 -2.13 -13.27 -3.21
CA SER A 63 -1.14 -13.00 -2.16
C SER A 63 0.12 -12.37 -2.75
N ALA A 64 0.68 -11.38 -2.04
CA ALA A 64 1.93 -10.73 -2.47
C ALA A 64 3.11 -11.72 -2.58
N LYS A 65 3.03 -12.88 -1.91
CA LYS A 65 4.02 -13.95 -1.97
C LYS A 65 4.06 -14.62 -3.34
N ILE A 66 2.89 -14.95 -3.89
CA ILE A 66 2.75 -15.55 -5.24
C ILE A 66 3.27 -14.58 -6.31
N LEU A 67 2.98 -13.28 -6.14
CA LEU A 67 3.49 -12.23 -7.03
C LEU A 67 5.03 -12.14 -7.02
N LYS A 68 5.68 -12.39 -5.88
CA LYS A 68 7.15 -12.43 -5.80
C LYS A 68 7.76 -13.68 -6.40
N GLU A 69 7.05 -14.81 -6.38
CA GLU A 69 7.52 -16.06 -6.98
C GLU A 69 7.53 -15.94 -8.51
N THR A 70 6.50 -15.31 -9.07
CA THR A 70 6.39 -15.06 -10.52
C THR A 70 7.29 -13.92 -11.02
N ARG A 71 7.66 -12.96 -10.15
CA ARG A 71 8.43 -11.76 -10.54
C ARG A 71 9.63 -11.54 -9.60
N PRO A 72 10.83 -12.00 -10.00
CA PRO A 72 12.03 -11.93 -9.15
C PRO A 72 12.44 -10.52 -8.74
N TRP A 73 12.26 -9.53 -9.63
CA TRP A 73 12.57 -8.11 -9.36
C TRP A 73 11.71 -7.52 -8.22
N LEU A 74 10.57 -8.13 -7.91
CA LEU A 74 9.69 -7.74 -6.81
C LEU A 74 10.16 -8.27 -5.45
N LYS A 75 11.25 -9.05 -5.42
CA LYS A 75 11.90 -9.53 -4.19
C LYS A 75 12.89 -8.53 -3.59
N GLU A 76 13.46 -7.65 -4.41
CA GLU A 76 14.37 -6.58 -3.98
C GLU A 76 13.77 -5.57 -2.98
N PRO A 77 12.52 -5.09 -3.14
CA PRO A 77 11.95 -4.12 -2.20
C PRO A 77 11.50 -4.75 -0.89
N ASP A 78 11.42 -3.89 0.14
CA ASP A 78 10.95 -4.24 1.47
C ASP A 78 9.57 -4.94 1.47
N SER A 79 9.44 -5.97 2.29
CA SER A 79 8.23 -6.80 2.38
C SER A 79 7.03 -6.05 2.99
N ILE A 80 7.27 -5.05 3.84
CA ILE A 80 6.24 -4.25 4.49
C ILE A 80 5.59 -3.32 3.45
N ALA A 81 6.39 -2.72 2.56
CA ALA A 81 5.89 -1.84 1.50
C ALA A 81 4.79 -2.50 0.64
N LEU A 82 4.93 -3.79 0.32
CA LEU A 82 3.98 -4.52 -0.52
C LEU A 82 2.71 -4.92 0.25
N GLN A 83 2.86 -5.29 1.53
CA GLN A 83 1.71 -5.52 2.41
C GLN A 83 0.89 -4.24 2.57
N GLN A 84 1.56 -3.08 2.70
CA GLN A 84 0.89 -1.79 2.76
C GLN A 84 0.20 -1.43 1.45
N ALA A 85 0.85 -1.66 0.30
CA ALA A 85 0.21 -1.46 -1.02
C ALA A 85 -1.14 -2.19 -1.12
N ARG A 86 -1.20 -3.43 -0.63
CA ARG A 86 -2.42 -4.27 -0.64
C ARG A 86 -3.52 -3.70 0.25
N ARG A 87 -3.12 -3.25 1.43
CA ARG A 87 -4.03 -2.69 2.42
C ARG A 87 -4.60 -1.36 1.95
N THR A 88 -3.80 -0.56 1.26
CA THR A 88 -4.27 0.69 0.69
C THR A 88 -5.22 0.41 -0.48
N SER A 89 -4.94 -0.61 -1.32
CA SER A 89 -5.78 -0.93 -2.48
C SER A 89 -7.13 -1.52 -2.08
N THR A 90 -7.21 -2.10 -0.88
CA THR A 90 -8.47 -2.57 -0.30
C THR A 90 -9.29 -1.38 0.19
N PRO A 91 -10.55 -1.21 -0.27
CA PRO A 91 -11.42 -0.18 0.28
C PRO A 91 -11.60 -0.43 1.78
N ARG A 92 -11.34 0.58 2.62
CA ARG A 92 -11.53 0.48 4.08
C ARG A 92 -13.00 0.50 4.49
N THR A 93 -13.91 0.73 3.55
CA THR A 93 -15.34 0.84 3.78
C THR A 93 -16.09 -0.10 2.82
N PRO A 94 -17.06 -0.90 3.31
CA PRO A 94 -18.01 -1.59 2.45
C PRO A 94 -19.04 -0.55 2.02
N VAL A 95 -18.75 0.28 1.02
CA VAL A 95 -19.64 1.39 0.69
C VAL A 95 -19.93 1.41 -0.80
N ILE A 96 -21.16 0.96 -1.10
CA ILE A 96 -22.18 1.69 -1.87
C ILE A 96 -21.61 2.96 -2.53
N SER A 97 -21.49 2.91 -3.86
CA SER A 97 -21.34 4.03 -4.77
C SER A 97 -20.42 5.19 -4.35
N ARG A 98 -19.16 5.17 -4.82
CA ARG A 98 -18.53 6.42 -5.28
C ARG A 98 -17.85 6.20 -6.62
N SER A 99 -18.27 7.06 -7.55
CA SER A 99 -17.81 7.22 -8.91
C SER A 99 -16.28 7.24 -9.03
N TRP A 100 -15.71 6.14 -9.54
CA TRP A 100 -14.34 6.11 -10.07
C TRP A 100 -14.34 5.85 -11.59
N ALA A 101 -15.48 5.97 -12.26
CA ALA A 101 -15.63 5.73 -13.70
C ALA A 101 -15.17 6.90 -14.60
N GLY A 102 -14.60 7.99 -14.04
CA GLY A 102 -14.45 9.26 -14.79
C GLY A 102 -13.04 9.84 -14.90
N THR A 103 -11.99 9.24 -14.33
CA THR A 103 -10.69 9.94 -14.19
C THR A 103 -9.47 9.12 -14.60
N ARG A 104 -9.58 8.37 -15.70
CA ARG A 104 -8.38 8.03 -16.50
C ARG A 104 -8.52 8.66 -17.87
N GLY A 105 -8.13 9.94 -17.92
CA GLY A 105 -7.80 10.59 -19.18
C GLY A 105 -6.69 9.81 -19.88
N SER A 106 -6.95 9.50 -21.14
CA SER A 106 -6.02 9.10 -22.19
C SER A 106 -4.57 9.53 -21.92
N ARG A 107 -3.69 8.53 -21.90
CA ARG A 107 -2.33 8.62 -22.41
C ARG A 107 -2.10 7.45 -23.34
#